data_AF-A0A2G8KJE4-F1
#
_entry.id   AF-A0A2G8KJE4-F1
#
_cell.length_a   1.000
_cell.length_b   1.000
_cell.length_c   1.000
_cell.angle_alpha   90.00
_cell.angle_beta   90.00
_cell.angle_gamma   90.00
#
_symmetry.space_group_name_H-M   'P 1'
#
loop_
_entity.id
_entity.type
_entity.pdbx_description
1 polymer ?
#
loop_
_entity_poly.entity_id
_entity_poly.type
_entity_poly.pdbx_seq_one_letter_code
_entity_poly.pdbx_strand_id
1 'polypeptide(L)'
;MKMLEYAGYKTYINPGITHEFQAAAMRFGHTMVPAAVYKRNKYCVFSNLTQTGGNRMCNVFWNSQNISENVAIEEIILGMASQRAEREDHVIVEDLRTFSYGPHGYSRVDLVATDIMRGRDHGLPDYNTAREMLGLKAVDSFLDIVPNNSTITAEKLRELLEMHGDDVRKLDLWTGGMMESTSEGPGELFTHIILDQFSRIRDGDRFWFENQANGYVAATIFHNKSSKHRSVTFIGCTS
;
A
#
# COMPACT_ATOMS: atom_id res chain seq x y z
N MET A 1 -9.62 4.20 8.56
CA MET A 1 -8.35 4.39 9.28
C MET A 1 -8.21 5.85 9.72
N LYS A 2 -8.00 6.16 11.01
CA LYS A 2 -7.83 7.54 11.50
C LYS A 2 -6.76 7.58 12.62
N MET A 3 -5.75 8.43 12.47
CA MET A 3 -4.75 8.66 13.53
C MET A 3 -5.32 9.53 14.64
N LEU A 4 -4.82 9.32 15.87
CA LEU A 4 -5.10 10.20 17.01
C LEU A 4 -4.52 11.59 16.80
N GLU A 5 -5.04 12.59 17.51
CA GLU A 5 -4.49 13.95 17.47
C GLU A 5 -3.03 13.98 17.93
N TYR A 6 -2.22 14.86 17.33
CA TYR A 6 -0.81 14.98 17.66
C TYR A 6 -0.63 15.65 19.03
N ALA A 7 -0.04 14.90 19.98
CA ALA A 7 0.17 15.36 21.36
C ALA A 7 1.58 15.93 21.61
N GLY A 8 2.40 16.09 20.56
CA GLY A 8 3.78 16.56 20.66
C GLY A 8 4.82 15.45 20.47
N TYR A 9 6.07 15.88 20.34
CA TYR A 9 7.22 15.01 20.10
C TYR A 9 7.59 14.23 21.37
N LYS A 10 7.84 12.92 21.22
CA LYS A 10 8.18 11.98 22.29
C LYS A 10 9.55 11.37 22.03
N THR A 11 10.54 11.75 22.84
CA THR A 11 11.94 11.32 22.71
C THR A 11 12.15 9.83 22.98
N TYR A 12 11.24 9.18 23.71
CA TYR A 12 11.34 7.78 24.12
C TYR A 12 10.68 6.81 23.13
N ILE A 13 10.05 7.31 22.06
CA ILE A 13 9.46 6.46 21.01
C ILE A 13 10.53 6.17 19.96
N ASN A 14 10.63 4.90 19.56
CA ASN A 14 11.45 4.49 18.42
C ASN A 14 10.64 4.60 17.11
N PRO A 15 10.97 5.53 16.19
CA PRO A 15 10.28 5.70 14.92
C PRO A 15 10.75 4.69 13.85
N GLY A 16 11.68 3.79 14.19
CA GLY A 16 12.21 2.78 13.27
C GLY A 16 11.11 1.96 12.60
N ILE A 17 11.31 1.67 11.32
CA ILE A 17 10.39 0.87 10.51
C ILE A 17 10.48 -0.58 10.94
N THR A 18 9.35 -1.18 11.32
CA THR A 18 9.31 -2.59 11.70
C THR A 18 9.25 -3.49 10.48
N HIS A 19 9.68 -4.74 10.65
CA HIS A 19 9.70 -5.71 9.56
C HIS A 19 8.30 -6.01 9.05
N GLU A 20 7.31 -6.14 9.94
CA GLU A 20 5.90 -6.40 9.59
C GLU A 20 5.33 -5.27 8.73
N PHE A 21 5.69 -4.02 9.02
CA PHE A 21 5.27 -2.88 8.21
C PHE A 21 5.90 -2.91 6.82
N GLN A 22 7.22 -3.00 6.71
CA GLN A 22 7.91 -2.88 5.40
C GLN A 22 7.73 -4.10 4.48
N ALA A 23 7.70 -5.30 5.06
CA ALA A 23 7.74 -6.55 4.30
C ALA A 23 6.34 -7.11 4.05
N ALA A 24 5.32 -6.65 4.78
CA ALA A 24 3.95 -7.11 4.58
C ALA A 24 2.91 -5.99 4.55
N ALA A 25 2.64 -5.29 5.66
CA ALA A 25 1.47 -4.42 5.74
C ALA A 25 1.48 -3.27 4.72
N MET A 26 2.64 -2.64 4.45
CA MET A 26 2.76 -1.58 3.45
C MET A 26 2.64 -2.10 2.01
N ARG A 27 2.77 -3.42 1.79
CA ARG A 27 2.55 -4.08 0.50
C ARG A 27 1.06 -4.26 0.18
N PHE A 28 0.17 -3.99 1.14
CA PHE A 28 -1.27 -3.90 0.88
C PHE A 28 -1.58 -3.03 -0.34
N GLY A 29 -0.82 -1.96 -0.57
CA GLY A 29 -1.00 -1.07 -1.72
C GLY A 29 -0.93 -1.75 -3.09
N HIS A 30 -0.34 -2.95 -3.21
CA HIS A 30 -0.27 -3.69 -4.47
C HIS A 30 -1.65 -4.11 -5.01
N THR A 31 -2.67 -4.28 -4.17
CA THR A 31 -4.03 -4.60 -4.67
C THR A 31 -4.70 -3.45 -5.41
N MET A 32 -4.36 -2.21 -5.04
CA MET A 32 -4.96 -1.01 -5.63
C MET A 32 -4.35 -0.61 -6.98
N VAL A 33 -3.30 -1.31 -7.43
CA VAL A 33 -2.58 -0.94 -8.65
C VAL A 33 -3.37 -1.35 -9.89
N PRO A 34 -3.76 -0.39 -10.77
CA PRO A 34 -4.47 -0.71 -11.99
C PRO A 34 -3.57 -1.34 -13.05
N ALA A 35 -4.18 -2.16 -13.91
CA ALA A 35 -3.49 -2.77 -15.05
C ALA A 35 -2.95 -1.74 -16.05
N ALA A 36 -3.52 -0.54 -16.10
CA ALA A 36 -3.04 0.57 -16.92
C ALA A 36 -3.36 1.92 -16.29
N VAL A 37 -2.57 2.93 -16.63
CA VAL A 37 -2.80 4.31 -16.19
C VAL A 37 -3.31 5.17 -17.34
N TYR A 38 -4.40 5.90 -17.11
CA TYR A 38 -4.93 6.84 -18.10
C TYR A 38 -4.04 8.07 -18.29
N LYS A 39 -4.09 8.65 -19.48
CA LYS A 39 -3.58 9.99 -19.78
C LYS A 39 -4.76 10.92 -19.98
N ARG A 40 -4.78 12.05 -19.30
CA ARG A 40 -5.86 13.03 -19.38
C ARG A 40 -5.31 14.43 -19.57
N ASN A 41 -5.76 15.13 -20.59
CA ASN A 41 -5.37 16.52 -20.78
C ASN A 41 -6.12 17.47 -19.83
N LYS A 42 -5.72 18.75 -19.83
CA LYS A 42 -6.34 19.81 -19.03
C LYS A 42 -7.83 20.07 -19.34
N TYR A 43 -8.32 19.63 -20.49
CA TYR A 43 -9.71 19.79 -20.93
C TYR A 43 -10.60 18.58 -20.58
N CYS A 44 -10.14 17.72 -19.67
CA CYS A 44 -10.84 16.49 -19.25
C CYS A 44 -11.05 15.47 -20.37
N VAL A 45 -10.24 15.53 -21.43
CA VAL A 45 -10.27 14.54 -22.51
C VAL A 45 -9.20 13.49 -22.25
N PHE A 46 -9.63 12.23 -22.23
CA PHE A 46 -8.75 11.08 -22.09
C PHE A 46 -8.18 10.67 -23.45
N SER A 47 -6.87 10.46 -23.51
CA SER A 47 -6.23 9.97 -24.73
C SER A 47 -6.68 8.54 -25.02
N ASN A 48 -6.87 8.21 -26.29
CA ASN A 48 -7.23 6.85 -26.67
C ASN A 48 -6.05 5.90 -26.40
N LEU A 49 -6.28 4.94 -25.49
CA LEU A 49 -5.29 3.92 -25.11
C LEU A 49 -4.92 3.00 -26.28
N THR A 50 -5.74 2.90 -27.33
CA THR A 50 -5.44 2.04 -28.49
C THR A 50 -4.52 2.70 -29.52
N GLN A 51 -4.52 4.03 -29.63
CA GLN A 51 -3.71 4.75 -30.62
C GLN A 51 -2.33 5.17 -30.11
N THR A 52 -2.20 5.40 -28.79
CA THR A 52 -0.93 5.88 -28.21
C THR A 52 -0.07 4.79 -27.57
N GLY A 53 -0.45 3.51 -27.76
CA GLY A 53 0.11 2.40 -26.98
C GLY A 53 -0.19 2.63 -25.50
N GLY A 54 -1.38 2.24 -25.05
CA GLY A 54 -1.84 2.48 -23.69
C GLY A 54 -0.75 2.15 -22.66
N ASN A 55 -0.65 2.98 -21.62
CA ASN A 55 0.33 2.81 -20.54
C ASN A 55 -0.05 1.60 -19.68
N ARG A 56 -0.02 0.41 -20.27
CA ARG A 56 -0.22 -0.86 -19.59
C ARG A 56 0.96 -1.06 -18.65
N MET A 57 0.66 -1.36 -17.39
CA MET A 57 1.62 -1.37 -16.30
C MET A 57 2.80 -2.31 -16.59
N CYS A 58 2.53 -3.50 -17.14
CA CYS A 58 3.60 -4.45 -17.47
C CYS A 58 4.63 -3.93 -18.48
N ASN A 59 4.27 -2.98 -19.36
CA ASN A 59 5.13 -2.48 -20.43
C ASN A 59 5.88 -1.20 -20.08
N VAL A 60 5.59 -0.59 -18.92
CA VAL A 60 6.15 0.70 -18.52
C VAL A 60 7.17 0.60 -17.38
N PHE A 61 7.36 -0.59 -16.79
CA PHE A 61 8.42 -0.81 -15.80
C PHE A 61 9.79 -0.39 -16.38
N TRP A 62 10.47 0.52 -15.67
CA TRP A 62 11.79 1.05 -16.03
C TRP A 62 11.87 1.73 -17.40
N ASN A 63 10.73 2.18 -17.96
CA ASN A 63 10.67 2.83 -19.26
C ASN A 63 10.62 4.36 -19.13
N SER A 64 11.67 4.97 -18.58
CA SER A 64 11.74 6.42 -18.36
C SER A 64 11.81 7.21 -19.67
N GLN A 65 12.46 6.67 -20.70
CA GLN A 65 12.63 7.32 -22.00
C GLN A 65 11.29 7.55 -22.70
N ASN A 66 10.43 6.53 -22.75
CA ASN A 66 9.13 6.66 -23.41
C ASN A 66 8.26 7.72 -22.74
N ILE A 67 8.27 7.77 -21.40
CA ILE A 67 7.55 8.80 -20.64
C ILE A 67 8.12 10.19 -20.96
N SER A 68 9.44 10.37 -20.89
CA SER A 68 10.07 11.68 -21.10
C SER A 68 9.90 12.24 -22.51
N GLU A 69 9.84 11.37 -23.53
CA GLU A 69 9.82 11.79 -24.93
C GLU A 69 8.41 11.89 -25.51
N ASN A 70 7.48 11.04 -25.05
CA ASN A 70 6.19 10.85 -25.72
C ASN A 70 4.98 11.18 -24.83
N VAL A 71 5.17 11.49 -23.55
CA VAL A 71 4.08 11.74 -22.61
C VAL A 71 4.36 12.97 -21.74
N ALA A 72 3.46 13.94 -21.77
CA ALA A 72 3.49 15.03 -20.80
C ALA A 72 3.18 14.45 -19.39
N ILE A 73 4.08 14.65 -18.43
CA ILE A 73 3.95 14.15 -17.05
C ILE A 73 2.64 14.64 -16.44
N GLU A 74 2.23 15.86 -16.78
CA GLU A 74 0.97 16.47 -16.37
C GLU A 74 -0.24 15.62 -16.79
N GLU A 75 -0.23 15.02 -17.99
CA GLU A 75 -1.34 14.18 -18.45
C GLU A 75 -1.44 12.87 -17.67
N ILE A 76 -0.30 12.32 -17.23
CA ILE A 76 -0.26 11.14 -16.35
C ILE A 76 -0.81 11.51 -14.97
N ILE A 77 -0.34 12.61 -14.37
CA ILE A 77 -0.81 13.08 -13.05
C ILE A 77 -2.32 13.33 -13.07
N LEU A 78 -2.82 14.04 -14.09
CA LEU A 78 -4.24 14.31 -14.26
C LEU A 78 -5.06 13.05 -14.53
N GLY A 79 -4.46 12.07 -15.23
CA GLY A 79 -5.04 10.75 -15.45
C GLY A 79 -5.18 9.96 -14.16
N MET A 80 -4.10 9.83 -13.39
CA MET A 80 -4.08 9.17 -12.08
C MET A 80 -5.05 9.83 -11.09
N ALA A 81 -5.14 11.16 -11.08
CA ALA A 81 -6.07 11.87 -10.19
C ALA A 81 -7.54 11.66 -10.56
N SER A 82 -7.85 11.27 -11.80
CA SER A 82 -9.21 11.04 -12.29
C SER A 82 -9.58 9.55 -12.39
N GLN A 83 -8.59 8.68 -12.44
CA GLN A 83 -8.75 7.24 -12.49
C GLN A 83 -9.02 6.69 -11.09
N ARG A 84 -9.97 5.76 -10.99
CA ARG A 84 -10.16 4.97 -9.77
C ARG A 84 -9.11 3.87 -9.71
N ALA A 85 -8.55 3.67 -8.53
CA ALA A 85 -7.71 2.52 -8.23
C ALA A 85 -8.50 1.20 -8.39
N GLU A 86 -7.78 0.09 -8.45
CA GLU A 86 -8.38 -1.23 -8.28
C GLU A 86 -8.93 -1.41 -6.87
N ARG A 87 -9.78 -2.41 -6.69
CA ARG A 87 -10.43 -2.69 -5.41
C ARG A 87 -9.41 -3.13 -4.37
N GLU A 88 -9.66 -2.76 -3.12
CA GLU A 88 -8.91 -3.20 -1.95
C GLU A 88 -9.25 -4.65 -1.55
N ASP A 89 -8.89 -5.66 -2.35
CA ASP A 89 -9.19 -7.05 -2.02
C ASP A 89 -8.01 -8.00 -2.22
N HIS A 90 -8.24 -9.31 -2.15
CA HIS A 90 -7.19 -10.31 -2.38
C HIS A 90 -6.80 -10.45 -3.86
N VAL A 91 -7.45 -9.72 -4.78
CA VAL A 91 -7.16 -9.79 -6.21
C VAL A 91 -6.07 -8.79 -6.56
N ILE A 92 -5.04 -9.29 -7.22
CA ILE A 92 -3.94 -8.49 -7.75
C ILE A 92 -3.96 -8.64 -9.27
N VAL A 93 -3.79 -7.53 -9.99
CA VAL A 93 -3.77 -7.53 -11.46
C VAL A 93 -2.63 -8.40 -12.01
N GLU A 94 -2.86 -8.98 -13.19
CA GLU A 94 -1.89 -9.84 -13.88
C GLU A 94 -0.56 -9.11 -14.15
N ASP A 95 -0.61 -7.80 -14.39
CA ASP A 95 0.54 -6.95 -14.60
C ASP A 95 1.55 -6.98 -13.44
N LEU A 96 1.10 -7.31 -12.22
CA LEU A 96 1.95 -7.51 -11.04
C LEU A 96 2.15 -8.99 -10.71
N ARG A 97 1.12 -9.83 -10.87
CA ARG A 97 1.20 -11.25 -10.50
C ARG A 97 1.98 -12.11 -11.52
N THR A 98 1.96 -11.73 -12.79
CA THR A 98 2.62 -12.52 -13.86
C THR A 98 3.72 -11.72 -14.53
N PHE A 99 3.50 -10.41 -14.70
CA PHE A 99 4.36 -9.57 -15.53
C PHE A 99 5.10 -8.46 -14.76
N SER A 100 5.25 -8.59 -13.44
CA SER A 100 6.10 -7.66 -12.68
C SER A 100 7.55 -7.76 -13.14
N TYR A 101 8.31 -6.69 -12.96
CA TYR A 101 9.71 -6.62 -13.39
C TYR A 101 10.60 -7.60 -12.61
N GLY A 102 11.33 -8.46 -13.32
CA GLY A 102 12.30 -9.38 -12.75
C GLY A 102 13.73 -8.83 -12.77
N PRO A 103 14.40 -8.67 -11.61
CA PRO A 103 15.77 -8.14 -11.56
C PRO A 103 16.88 -9.18 -11.83
N HIS A 104 16.59 -10.49 -11.80
CA HIS A 104 17.63 -11.56 -11.86
C HIS A 104 17.20 -12.75 -12.71
N GLY A 105 17.88 -12.99 -13.84
CA GLY A 105 17.74 -14.19 -14.67
C GLY A 105 16.44 -14.30 -15.47
N TYR A 106 15.39 -13.56 -15.10
CA TYR A 106 14.10 -13.52 -15.76
C TYR A 106 13.66 -12.07 -15.96
N SER A 107 13.06 -11.76 -17.10
CA SER A 107 12.49 -10.43 -17.36
C SER A 107 11.23 -10.16 -16.54
N ARG A 108 10.54 -11.21 -16.08
CA ARG A 108 9.27 -11.16 -15.36
C ARG A 108 9.27 -12.05 -14.12
N VAL A 109 8.58 -11.61 -13.07
CA VAL A 109 8.38 -12.35 -11.81
C VAL A 109 6.96 -12.13 -11.28
N ASP A 110 6.54 -13.00 -10.37
CA ASP A 110 5.33 -12.83 -9.58
C ASP A 110 5.64 -11.94 -8.35
N LEU A 111 5.04 -10.75 -8.32
CA LEU A 111 5.22 -9.81 -7.21
C LEU A 111 4.62 -10.34 -5.90
N VAL A 112 3.48 -11.03 -5.96
CA VAL A 112 2.81 -11.59 -4.78
C VAL A 112 3.64 -12.71 -4.17
N ALA A 113 4.14 -13.61 -5.02
CA ALA A 113 5.09 -14.64 -4.56
C ALA A 113 6.35 -14.01 -3.97
N THR A 114 6.84 -12.91 -4.57
CA THR A 114 7.98 -12.16 -4.06
C THR A 114 7.69 -11.55 -2.68
N ASP A 115 6.51 -10.97 -2.45
CA ASP A 115 6.12 -10.39 -1.15
C ASP A 115 6.03 -11.47 -0.06
N ILE A 116 5.41 -12.62 -0.36
CA ILE A 116 5.34 -13.76 0.57
C ILE A 116 6.75 -14.27 0.91
N MET A 117 7.59 -14.49 -0.11
CA MET A 117 8.96 -14.94 0.10
C MET A 117 9.81 -13.91 0.83
N ARG A 118 9.58 -12.61 0.61
CA ARG A 118 10.24 -11.52 1.34
C ARG A 118 9.85 -11.51 2.81
N GLY A 119 8.58 -11.75 3.11
CA GLY A 119 8.11 -11.92 4.48
C GLY A 119 8.84 -13.05 5.20
N ARG A 120 8.98 -14.20 4.52
CA ARG A 120 9.72 -15.36 5.05
C ARG A 120 11.22 -15.07 5.22
N ASP A 121 11.84 -14.41 4.24
CA ASP A 121 13.25 -13.96 4.29
C ASP A 121 13.51 -13.02 5.47
N HIS A 122 12.57 -12.12 5.76
CA HIS A 122 12.65 -11.20 6.89
C HIS A 122 12.30 -11.86 8.24
N GLY A 123 11.96 -13.16 8.25
CA GLY A 123 11.58 -13.88 9.46
C GLY A 123 10.30 -13.35 10.11
N LEU A 124 9.33 -12.90 9.30
CA LEU A 124 8.04 -12.45 9.83
C LEU A 124 7.33 -13.59 10.60
N PRO A 125 6.62 -13.27 11.69
CA PRO A 125 5.78 -14.23 12.38
C PRO A 125 4.63 -14.70 11.47
N ASP A 126 4.02 -15.83 11.82
CA ASP A 126 2.74 -16.22 11.24
C ASP A 126 1.63 -15.23 11.63
N TYR A 127 0.51 -15.32 10.91
CA TYR A 127 -0.63 -14.44 11.08
C TYR A 127 -1.17 -14.40 12.52
N ASN A 128 -1.31 -15.55 13.19
CA ASN A 128 -1.87 -15.59 14.54
C ASN A 128 -0.88 -15.07 15.57
N THR A 129 0.39 -15.46 15.48
CA THR A 129 1.44 -14.93 16.35
C THR A 129 1.50 -13.40 16.26
N ALA A 130 1.40 -12.83 15.06
CA ALA A 130 1.39 -11.39 14.90
C ALA A 130 0.16 -10.71 15.49
N ARG A 131 -1.04 -11.32 15.33
CA ARG A 131 -2.26 -10.83 15.97
C ARG A 131 -2.10 -10.78 17.48
N GLU A 132 -1.61 -11.85 18.08
CA GLU A 132 -1.37 -11.93 19.53
C GLU A 132 -0.33 -10.90 20.00
N MET A 133 0.78 -10.72 19.27
CA MET A 133 1.80 -9.71 19.57
C MET A 133 1.25 -8.28 19.56
N LEU A 134 0.22 -8.02 18.76
CA LEU A 134 -0.48 -6.73 18.68
C LEU A 134 -1.68 -6.64 19.64
N GLY A 135 -1.91 -7.66 20.47
CA GLY A 135 -3.05 -7.72 21.40
C GLY A 135 -4.40 -8.00 20.71
N LEU A 136 -4.39 -8.44 19.47
CA LEU A 136 -5.57 -8.86 18.72
C LEU A 136 -5.89 -10.33 19.03
N LYS A 137 -7.16 -10.70 18.90
CA LYS A 137 -7.59 -12.09 19.13
C LYS A 137 -7.08 -12.99 18.00
N ALA A 138 -6.40 -14.08 18.34
CA ALA A 138 -6.09 -15.15 17.39
C ALA A 138 -7.37 -15.77 16.82
N VAL A 139 -7.28 -16.29 15.59
CA VAL A 139 -8.41 -16.98 14.95
C VAL A 139 -8.22 -18.49 15.02
N ASP A 140 -9.33 -19.22 15.07
CA ASP A 140 -9.33 -20.68 15.17
C ASP A 140 -9.41 -21.35 13.79
N SER A 141 -9.99 -20.67 12.78
CA SER A 141 -10.15 -21.19 11.42
C SER A 141 -9.94 -20.11 10.35
N PHE A 142 -9.71 -20.53 9.10
CA PHE A 142 -9.63 -19.60 7.96
C PHE A 142 -10.94 -18.85 7.71
N LEU A 143 -12.09 -19.45 8.03
CA LEU A 143 -13.40 -18.83 7.89
C LEU A 143 -13.57 -17.64 8.82
N ASP A 144 -12.93 -17.66 9.99
CA ASP A 144 -12.97 -16.55 10.96
C ASP A 144 -12.18 -15.32 10.48
N ILE A 145 -11.30 -15.48 9.49
CA ILE A 145 -10.52 -14.38 8.89
C ILE A 145 -11.36 -13.64 7.85
N VAL A 146 -12.18 -14.36 7.08
CA VAL A 146 -12.87 -13.85 5.89
C VAL A 146 -14.05 -12.97 6.29
N PRO A 147 -14.03 -11.66 5.99
CA PRO A 147 -15.16 -10.79 6.29
C PRO A 147 -16.40 -11.14 5.46
N ASN A 148 -17.59 -10.85 5.98
CA ASN A 148 -18.87 -11.15 5.30
C ASN A 148 -19.01 -10.49 3.91
N ASN A 149 -18.35 -9.36 3.68
CA ASN A 149 -18.33 -8.62 2.42
C ASN A 149 -17.08 -8.92 1.56
N SER A 150 -16.34 -9.98 1.86
CA SER A 150 -15.16 -10.38 1.09
C SER A 150 -15.53 -10.84 -0.32
N THR A 151 -14.61 -10.64 -1.26
CA THR A 151 -14.71 -11.16 -2.64
C THR A 151 -14.08 -12.56 -2.78
N ILE A 152 -13.59 -13.16 -1.69
CA ILE A 152 -13.00 -14.51 -1.68
C ILE A 152 -14.10 -15.53 -1.99
N THR A 153 -13.89 -16.31 -3.05
CA THR A 153 -14.81 -17.39 -3.44
C THR A 153 -14.56 -18.64 -2.60
N ALA A 154 -15.60 -19.47 -2.43
CA ALA A 154 -15.48 -20.76 -1.74
C ALA A 154 -14.41 -21.68 -2.38
N GLU A 155 -14.22 -21.58 -3.70
CA GLU A 155 -13.18 -22.31 -4.42
C GLU A 155 -11.77 -21.87 -3.99
N LYS A 156 -11.48 -20.56 -3.99
CA LYS A 156 -10.19 -20.02 -3.55
C LYS A 156 -9.91 -20.33 -2.09
N LEU A 157 -10.95 -20.27 -1.25
CA LEU A 157 -10.82 -20.64 0.17
C LEU A 157 -10.47 -22.12 0.31
N ARG A 158 -11.11 -23.01 -0.47
CA ARG A 158 -10.78 -24.44 -0.49
C ARG A 158 -9.34 -24.70 -0.93
N GLU A 159 -8.87 -24.03 -1.98
CA GLU A 159 -7.47 -24.14 -2.44
C GLU A 159 -6.49 -23.71 -1.34
N LEU A 160 -6.80 -22.63 -0.63
CA LEU A 160 -5.98 -22.15 0.48
C LEU A 160 -5.94 -23.15 1.63
N LEU A 161 -7.10 -23.71 2.01
CA LEU A 161 -7.24 -24.74 3.03
C LEU A 161 -6.40 -25.97 2.67
N GLU A 162 -6.49 -26.44 1.43
CA GLU A 162 -5.71 -27.58 0.92
C GLU A 162 -4.20 -27.28 0.96
N MET A 163 -3.79 -26.07 0.59
CA MET A 163 -2.38 -25.65 0.61
C MET A 163 -1.78 -25.62 2.01
N HIS A 164 -2.56 -25.24 3.02
CA HIS A 164 -2.09 -25.13 4.41
C HIS A 164 -2.41 -26.38 5.26
N GLY A 165 -3.13 -27.35 4.70
CA GLY A 165 -3.61 -28.54 5.41
C GLY A 165 -4.60 -28.20 6.53
N ASP A 166 -5.46 -27.20 6.28
CA ASP A 166 -6.44 -26.65 7.24
C ASP A 166 -5.81 -26.20 8.58
N ASP A 167 -4.53 -25.81 8.55
CA ASP A 167 -3.82 -25.30 9.73
C ASP A 167 -3.56 -23.80 9.60
N VAL A 168 -4.44 -23.00 10.23
CA VAL A 168 -4.37 -21.53 10.20
C VAL A 168 -3.08 -20.98 10.81
N ARG A 169 -2.41 -21.75 11.67
CA ARG A 169 -1.13 -21.35 12.30
C ARG A 169 0.04 -21.30 11.31
N LYS A 170 -0.12 -21.88 10.11
CA LYS A 170 0.89 -21.85 9.05
C LYS A 170 0.71 -20.67 8.10
N LEU A 171 -0.33 -19.85 8.30
CA LEU A 171 -0.68 -18.77 7.39
C LEU A 171 0.35 -17.64 7.50
N ASP A 172 0.96 -17.27 6.36
CA ASP A 172 1.87 -16.14 6.28
C ASP A 172 1.14 -14.83 6.64
N LEU A 173 1.84 -13.91 7.33
CA LEU A 173 1.29 -12.62 7.75
C LEU A 173 0.65 -11.83 6.60
N TRP A 174 1.33 -11.77 5.45
CA TRP A 174 0.85 -11.02 4.30
C TRP A 174 -0.46 -11.60 3.76
N THR A 175 -0.51 -12.91 3.59
CA THR A 175 -1.70 -13.63 3.10
C THR A 175 -2.89 -13.43 4.04
N GLY A 176 -2.68 -13.57 5.36
CA GLY A 176 -3.74 -13.34 6.34
C GLY A 176 -4.24 -11.90 6.36
N GLY A 177 -3.36 -10.90 6.30
CA GLY A 177 -3.78 -9.49 6.20
C GLY A 177 -4.54 -9.16 4.91
N MET A 178 -4.19 -9.80 3.79
CA MET A 178 -4.96 -9.69 2.54
C MET A 178 -6.33 -10.37 2.62
N MET A 179 -6.45 -11.49 3.36
CA MET A 179 -7.74 -12.16 3.57
C MET A 179 -8.73 -11.34 4.40
N GLU A 180 -8.23 -10.57 5.37
CA GLU A 180 -9.06 -9.64 6.14
C GLU A 180 -9.48 -8.40 5.33
N SER A 181 -8.85 -8.15 4.18
CA SER A 181 -9.06 -6.92 3.41
C SER A 181 -10.34 -6.96 2.58
N THR A 182 -10.98 -5.80 2.45
CA THR A 182 -12.26 -5.64 1.74
C THR A 182 -12.25 -4.32 0.97
N SER A 183 -13.24 -4.08 0.12
CA SER A 183 -13.35 -2.79 -0.59
C SER A 183 -13.49 -1.55 0.31
N GLU A 184 -13.56 -1.72 1.63
CA GLU A 184 -13.55 -0.62 2.61
C GLU A 184 -12.14 -0.31 3.15
N GLY A 185 -11.14 -1.11 2.78
CA GLY A 185 -9.74 -0.93 3.14
C GLY A 185 -9.08 -2.18 3.73
N PRO A 186 -7.88 -2.01 4.31
CA PRO A 186 -7.14 -3.11 4.91
C PRO A 186 -7.87 -3.67 6.13
N GLY A 187 -7.65 -4.95 6.39
CA GLY A 187 -8.13 -5.63 7.59
C GLY A 187 -7.69 -5.03 8.92
N GLU A 188 -8.17 -5.61 10.03
CA GLU A 188 -7.82 -5.20 11.39
C GLU A 188 -6.30 -5.26 11.63
N LEU A 189 -5.65 -6.35 11.23
CA LEU A 189 -4.22 -6.58 11.43
C LEU A 189 -3.38 -5.54 10.70
N PHE A 190 -3.59 -5.39 9.38
CA PHE A 190 -2.86 -4.40 8.58
C PHE A 190 -3.19 -2.98 9.00
N THR A 191 -4.45 -2.70 9.37
CA THR A 191 -4.83 -1.39 9.90
C THR A 191 -4.05 -1.04 11.15
N HIS A 192 -3.91 -1.99 12.07
CA HIS A 192 -3.16 -1.80 13.31
C HIS A 192 -1.68 -1.56 13.04
N ILE A 193 -1.03 -2.39 12.22
CA ILE A 193 0.40 -2.26 11.88
C ILE A 193 0.68 -0.91 11.21
N ILE A 194 -0.14 -0.51 10.23
CA ILE A 194 0.03 0.75 9.50
C ILE A 194 -0.16 1.94 10.44
N LEU A 195 -1.23 1.95 11.24
CA LEU A 195 -1.51 3.04 12.18
C LEU A 195 -0.44 3.18 13.26
N ASP A 196 0.01 2.06 13.83
CA ASP A 196 1.08 2.06 14.83
C ASP A 196 2.37 2.63 14.24
N GLN A 197 2.80 2.14 13.07
CA GLN A 197 4.04 2.60 12.46
C GLN A 197 4.00 4.09 12.11
N PHE A 198 2.91 4.58 11.50
CA PHE A 198 2.78 6.01 11.19
C PHE A 198 2.69 6.87 12.46
N SER A 199 2.04 6.38 13.52
CA SER A 199 1.99 7.06 14.81
C SER A 199 3.38 7.17 15.44
N ARG A 200 4.19 6.10 15.39
CA ARG A 200 5.58 6.13 15.89
C ARG A 200 6.49 7.03 15.07
N ILE A 201 6.36 7.03 13.74
CA ILE A 201 7.10 7.96 12.86
C ILE A 201 6.76 9.40 13.24
N ARG A 202 5.47 9.73 13.34
CA ARG A 202 5.00 11.08 13.65
C ARG A 202 5.45 11.56 15.03
N ASP A 203 5.16 10.75 16.05
CA ASP A 203 5.41 11.12 17.44
C ASP A 203 6.91 11.07 17.80
N GLY A 204 7.68 10.23 17.11
CA GLY A 204 9.12 10.06 17.30
C GLY A 204 10.00 10.94 16.39
N ASP A 205 9.42 11.76 15.51
CA ASP A 205 10.17 12.68 14.66
C ASP A 205 10.32 14.06 15.30
N ARG A 206 11.56 14.41 15.67
CA ARG A 206 11.90 15.75 16.20
C ARG A 206 11.59 16.85 15.17
N PHE A 207 11.68 16.56 13.89
CA PHE A 207 11.44 17.49 12.79
C PHE A 207 10.00 17.43 12.26
N TRP A 208 9.10 16.71 12.94
CA TRP A 208 7.69 16.72 12.58
C TRP A 208 7.19 18.16 12.47
N PHE A 209 6.49 18.49 11.38
CA PHE A 209 6.17 19.88 11.06
C PHE A 209 5.31 20.55 12.14
N GLU A 210 4.49 19.79 12.89
CA GLU A 210 3.68 20.33 13.98
C GLU A 210 4.46 20.47 15.31
N ASN A 211 5.69 19.98 15.40
CA ASN A 211 6.52 20.09 16.60
C ASN A 211 7.01 21.53 16.79
N GLN A 212 6.43 22.23 17.77
CA GLN A 212 6.81 23.62 18.09
C GLN A 212 8.12 23.74 18.89
N ALA A 213 8.65 22.64 19.43
CA ALA A 213 9.85 22.67 20.28
C ALA A 213 11.15 22.50 19.47
N ASN A 214 11.08 22.31 18.14
CA ASN A 214 12.25 21.97 17.33
C ASN A 214 13.15 23.17 16.95
N GLY A 215 12.82 24.39 17.39
CA GLY A 215 13.64 25.59 17.15
C GLY A 215 13.57 26.15 15.72
N TYR A 216 12.96 25.45 14.77
CA TYR A 216 12.76 25.91 13.39
C TYR A 216 11.49 26.75 13.21
N VAL A 217 10.89 27.26 14.31
CA VAL A 217 9.51 27.76 14.35
C VAL A 217 9.40 29.28 14.15
N ALA A 218 10.50 30.03 14.26
CA ALA A 218 10.49 31.49 14.14
C ALA A 218 10.10 32.00 12.72
N ALA A 219 10.13 31.15 11.69
CA ALA A 219 9.69 31.49 10.32
C ALA A 219 8.33 30.87 9.92
N THR A 220 7.65 30.14 10.81
CA THR A 220 6.85 28.96 10.38
C THR A 220 5.41 28.96 10.88
N ILE A 221 4.94 29.93 11.67
CA ILE A 221 3.54 29.96 12.15
C ILE A 221 2.55 30.18 10.98
N PHE A 222 2.89 31.04 10.01
CA PHE A 222 2.14 31.17 8.75
C PHE A 222 2.30 29.93 7.87
N HIS A 223 3.50 29.33 7.85
CA HIS A 223 3.79 28.18 7.02
C HIS A 223 3.08 26.91 7.52
N ASN A 224 2.97 26.66 8.82
CA ASN A 224 2.31 25.48 9.41
C ASN A 224 0.79 25.49 9.20
N LYS A 225 0.14 26.66 9.34
CA LYS A 225 -1.26 26.80 8.92
C LYS A 225 -1.40 26.52 7.43
N SER A 226 -0.49 27.02 6.59
CA SER A 226 -0.52 26.71 5.16
C SER A 226 -0.27 25.22 4.88
N SER A 227 0.67 24.56 5.56
CA SER A 227 1.06 23.17 5.30
C SER A 227 -0.04 22.18 5.68
N LYS A 228 -0.80 22.43 6.78
CA LYS A 228 -2.00 21.65 7.11
C LYS A 228 -3.11 21.77 6.06
N HIS A 229 -3.12 22.84 5.27
CA HIS A 229 -4.14 23.12 4.25
C HIS A 229 -3.63 22.91 2.82
N ARG A 230 -2.35 22.55 2.62
CA ARG A 230 -1.82 22.18 1.30
C ARG A 230 -2.24 20.74 1.02
N SER A 231 -3.13 20.58 0.05
CA SER A 231 -3.50 19.28 -0.50
C SER A 231 -2.59 18.90 -1.66
N VAL A 232 -2.60 17.63 -2.05
CA VAL A 232 -1.93 17.16 -3.28
C VAL A 232 -2.44 17.93 -4.51
N THR A 233 -3.72 18.32 -4.52
CA THR A 233 -4.31 19.18 -5.55
C THR A 233 -3.64 20.54 -5.62
N PHE A 234 -3.33 21.15 -4.47
CA PHE A 234 -2.64 22.45 -4.43
C PHE A 234 -1.24 22.35 -5.06
N ILE A 235 -0.50 21.28 -4.77
CA ILE A 235 0.85 21.07 -5.30
C ILE A 235 0.81 20.95 -6.83
N GLY A 236 -0.13 20.17 -7.37
CA GLY A 236 -0.27 19.97 -8.82
C GLY A 236 -0.67 21.22 -9.62
N CYS A 237 -1.17 22.28 -8.96
CA CYS A 237 -1.53 23.54 -9.62
C CYS A 237 -0.44 24.62 -9.54
N THR A 238 0.62 24.42 -8.75
CA THR A 238 1.65 25.44 -8.47
C THR A 238 2.92 25.32 -9.32
N SER A 239 2.98 24.31 -10.19
CA SER A 239 4.09 24.02 -11.10
C SER A 239 3.75 24.38 -12.54
#